data_AF-A0A0F9N731-F1
#
_entry.id   AF-A0A0F9N731-F1
#
_cell.length_a   1.000
_cell.length_b   1.000
_cell.length_c   1.000
_cell.angle_alpha   90.00
_cell.angle_beta   90.00
_cell.angle_gamma   90.00
#
_symmetry.space_group_name_H-M   'P 1'
#
loop_
_entity.id
_entity.type
_entity.pdbx_description
1 polymer ?
#
loop_
_entity_poly.entity_id
_entity_poly.type
_entity_poly.pdbx_seq_one_letter_code
_entity_poly.pdbx_strand_id
1 'polypeptide(L)'
;MAEEEKKFQIDEKRFKRYYDKFIQFDKNFKLLNEWSKEISINKFLNEAGVERQFAIYHAFQIILEIVGDISAMLVKDLQLIPKDDYTNIEFLKEKNIISHDLAKIIKDANGLRNRVVHNYNGLDDQLAYKGILNLKEEINNFIVVIKQWLKNNC
;
A
#
# COMPACT_ATOMS: atom_id res chain seq x y z
N MET A 1 -3.69 -19.79 32.97
CA MET A 1 -3.01 -20.55 31.90
C MET A 1 -2.47 -19.52 30.94
N ALA A 2 -1.18 -19.23 30.99
CA ALA A 2 -0.55 -18.34 30.04
C ALA A 2 -0.38 -19.13 28.73
N GLU A 3 -1.08 -18.73 27.69
CA GLU A 3 -0.79 -19.20 26.34
C GLU A 3 0.64 -18.73 26.03
N GLU A 4 1.57 -19.68 25.86
CA GLU A 4 2.90 -19.37 25.35
C GLU A 4 2.72 -18.73 23.97
N GLU A 5 2.97 -17.42 23.87
CA GLU A 5 3.06 -16.73 22.59
C GLU A 5 4.18 -17.38 21.78
N LYS A 6 3.78 -18.27 20.86
CA LYS A 6 4.67 -18.89 19.88
C LYS A 6 5.39 -17.76 19.16
N LYS A 7 6.69 -17.62 19.42
CA LYS A 7 7.55 -16.63 18.77
C LYS A 7 7.42 -16.81 17.26
N PHE A 8 6.92 -15.78 16.58
CA PHE A 8 6.81 -15.72 15.14
C PHE A 8 8.22 -15.94 14.56
N GLN A 9 8.41 -16.97 13.73
CA GLN A 9 9.72 -17.29 13.19
C GLN A 9 9.60 -17.40 11.67
N ILE A 10 10.07 -16.38 10.97
CA ILE A 10 10.16 -16.33 9.51
C ILE A 10 11.51 -16.90 9.08
N ASP A 11 11.50 -17.85 8.15
CA ASP A 11 12.73 -18.37 7.57
C ASP A 11 13.39 -17.35 6.60
N GLU A 12 14.69 -17.53 6.32
CA GLU A 12 15.46 -16.62 5.48
C GLU A 12 14.88 -16.44 4.07
N LYS A 13 14.35 -17.51 3.46
CA LYS A 13 13.73 -17.44 2.13
C LYS A 13 12.46 -16.61 2.18
N ARG A 14 11.70 -16.72 3.26
CA ARG A 14 10.48 -15.96 3.48
C ARG A 14 10.78 -14.49 3.74
N PHE A 15 11.80 -14.17 4.54
CA PHE A 15 12.25 -12.78 4.75
C PHE A 15 12.70 -12.12 3.45
N LYS A 16 13.45 -12.85 2.60
CA LYS A 16 13.86 -12.35 1.28
C LYS A 16 12.68 -11.92 0.42
N ARG A 17 11.55 -12.65 0.45
CA ARG A 17 10.34 -12.27 -0.30
C ARG A 17 9.76 -10.93 0.15
N TYR A 18 9.76 -10.64 1.46
CA TYR A 18 9.34 -9.32 1.95
C TYR A 18 10.29 -8.24 1.49
N TYR A 19 11.59 -8.50 1.59
CA TYR A 19 12.62 -7.57 1.15
C TYR A 19 12.50 -7.22 -0.34
N ASP A 20 12.26 -8.21 -1.20
CA ASP A 20 12.02 -7.99 -2.63
C ASP A 20 10.78 -7.12 -2.88
N LYS A 21 9.72 -7.28 -2.06
CA LYS A 21 8.52 -6.43 -2.12
C LYS A 21 8.79 -5.02 -1.63
N PHE A 22 9.59 -4.84 -0.58
CA PHE A 22 9.99 -3.51 -0.12
C PHE A 22 10.83 -2.76 -1.15
N ILE A 23 11.77 -3.43 -1.82
CA ILE A 23 12.53 -2.81 -2.92
C ILE A 23 11.60 -2.36 -4.04
N GLN A 24 10.64 -3.19 -4.43
CA GLN A 24 9.64 -2.84 -5.45
C GLN A 24 8.78 -1.66 -5.00
N PHE A 25 8.36 -1.63 -3.74
CA PHE A 25 7.62 -0.51 -3.17
C PHE A 25 8.44 0.78 -3.25
N ASP A 26 9.66 0.76 -2.70
CA ASP A 26 10.53 1.94 -2.61
C ASP A 26 10.83 2.51 -4.01
N LYS A 27 11.04 1.64 -5.01
CA LYS A 27 11.21 2.03 -6.42
C LYS A 27 9.97 2.76 -6.96
N ASN A 28 8.78 2.18 -6.81
CA ASN A 28 7.55 2.76 -7.35
C ASN A 28 7.12 4.01 -6.59
N PHE A 29 7.32 4.04 -5.27
CA PHE A 29 7.06 5.21 -4.44
C PHE A 29 7.95 6.39 -4.83
N LYS A 30 9.22 6.13 -5.13
CA LYS A 30 10.14 7.14 -5.69
C LYS A 30 9.62 7.70 -7.01
N LEU A 31 9.21 6.84 -7.96
CA LEU A 31 8.65 7.27 -9.24
C LEU A 31 7.37 8.10 -9.06
N LEU A 32 6.45 7.65 -8.20
CA LEU A 32 5.24 8.40 -7.88
C LEU A 32 5.57 9.80 -7.35
N ASN A 33 6.55 9.90 -6.44
CA ASN A 33 6.98 11.18 -5.91
C ASN A 33 7.63 12.06 -6.96
N GLU A 34 8.53 11.52 -7.79
CA GLU A 34 9.18 12.27 -8.86
C GLU A 34 8.16 12.82 -9.88
N TRP A 35 7.22 11.99 -10.32
CA TRP A 35 6.22 12.42 -11.30
C TRP A 35 5.16 13.33 -10.71
N SER A 36 4.85 13.22 -9.42
CA SER A 36 3.90 14.12 -8.74
C SER A 36 4.54 15.38 -8.15
N LYS A 37 5.88 15.50 -8.17
CA LYS A 37 6.60 16.62 -7.58
C LYS A 37 6.26 17.94 -8.26
N GLU A 38 6.00 18.97 -7.44
CA GLU A 38 5.83 20.38 -7.85
C GLU A 38 4.71 20.61 -8.88
N ILE A 39 3.80 19.65 -9.04
CA ILE A 39 2.62 19.78 -9.88
C ILE A 39 1.44 20.12 -8.98
N SER A 40 0.90 21.32 -9.15
CA SER A 40 -0.41 21.66 -8.61
C SER A 40 -1.49 20.87 -9.36
N ILE A 41 -2.64 20.66 -8.72
CA ILE A 41 -3.80 20.01 -9.35
C ILE A 41 -4.15 20.66 -10.69
N ASN A 42 -4.12 21.99 -10.78
CA ASN A 42 -4.43 22.68 -12.04
C ASN A 42 -3.40 22.34 -13.14
N LYS A 43 -2.10 22.33 -12.80
CA LYS A 43 -1.05 21.92 -13.74
C LYS A 43 -1.17 20.46 -14.14
N PHE A 44 -1.57 19.59 -13.22
CA PHE A 44 -1.81 18.18 -13.53
C PHE A 44 -2.88 18.03 -14.61
N LEU A 45 -3.99 18.75 -14.48
CA LEU A 45 -5.13 18.63 -15.39
C LEU A 45 -4.90 19.28 -16.75
N ASN A 46 -4.23 20.45 -16.78
CA ASN A 46 -4.15 21.26 -17.99
C ASN A 46 -2.80 21.19 -18.70
N GLU A 47 -1.72 20.85 -17.99
CA GLU A 47 -0.34 20.92 -18.51
C GLU A 47 0.38 19.57 -18.50
N ALA A 48 0.00 18.62 -17.63
CA ALA A 48 0.62 17.31 -17.64
C ALA A 48 0.15 16.52 -18.87
N GLY A 49 1.10 16.03 -19.66
CA GLY A 49 0.80 15.09 -20.74
C GLY A 49 0.08 13.85 -20.21
N VAL A 50 -0.79 13.28 -21.05
CA VAL A 50 -1.62 12.11 -20.74
C VAL A 50 -0.74 10.94 -20.26
N GLU A 51 0.45 10.77 -20.84
CA GLU A 51 1.44 9.77 -20.46
C GLU A 51 1.89 9.93 -19.00
N ARG A 52 2.08 11.16 -18.53
CA ARG A 52 2.49 11.44 -17.14
C ARG A 52 1.35 11.19 -16.16
N GLN A 53 0.11 11.54 -16.53
CA GLN A 53 -1.07 11.24 -15.72
C GLN A 53 -1.22 9.72 -15.55
N PHE A 54 -1.17 8.97 -16.64
CA PHE A 54 -1.20 7.50 -16.61
C PHE A 54 -0.03 6.90 -15.82
N ALA A 55 1.18 7.46 -15.94
CA ALA A 55 2.34 6.99 -15.17
C ALA A 55 2.13 7.15 -13.66
N ILE A 56 1.56 8.27 -13.21
CA ILE A 56 1.21 8.51 -11.80
C ILE A 56 0.15 7.52 -11.32
N TYR A 57 -0.92 7.33 -12.10
CA TYR A 57 -1.99 6.40 -11.79
C TYR A 57 -1.49 4.96 -11.70
N HIS A 58 -0.64 4.56 -12.64
CA HIS A 58 -0.07 3.22 -12.65
C HIS A 58 0.90 3.00 -11.49
N ALA A 59 1.76 3.98 -11.17
CA ALA A 59 2.63 3.89 -10.01
C ALA A 59 1.82 3.71 -8.72
N PHE A 60 0.74 4.46 -8.55
CA PHE A 60 -0.17 4.31 -7.41
C PHE A 60 -0.84 2.92 -7.36
N GLN A 61 -1.28 2.39 -8.51
CA GLN A 61 -1.84 1.04 -8.60
C GLN A 61 -0.85 -0.03 -8.15
N ILE A 62 0.37 0.00 -8.69
CA ILE A 62 1.44 -0.95 -8.35
C ILE A 62 1.81 -0.89 -6.86
N ILE A 63 1.89 0.32 -6.30
CA ILE A 63 2.16 0.52 -4.87
C ILE A 63 1.11 -0.20 -4.01
N LEU A 64 -0.18 -0.08 -4.34
CA LEU A 64 -1.23 -0.74 -3.56
C LEU A 64 -1.33 -2.25 -3.80
N GLU A 65 -1.00 -2.73 -5.00
CA GLU A 65 -0.84 -4.17 -5.24
C GLU A 65 0.26 -4.77 -4.35
N ILE A 66 1.38 -4.05 -4.19
CA ILE A 66 2.46 -4.47 -3.28
C ILE A 66 2.00 -4.46 -1.82
N VAL A 67 1.22 -3.46 -1.41
CA VAL A 67 0.61 -3.41 -0.07
C VAL A 67 -0.33 -4.59 0.17
N GLY A 68 -1.17 -4.94 -0.80
CA GLY A 68 -2.05 -6.11 -0.76
C GLY A 68 -1.25 -7.42 -0.64
N ASP A 69 -0.21 -7.58 -1.47
CA ASP A 69 0.69 -8.75 -1.43
C ASP A 69 1.37 -8.90 -0.07
N ILE A 70 1.93 -7.82 0.49
CA ILE A 70 2.57 -7.83 1.81
C ILE A 70 1.54 -8.20 2.89
N SER A 71 0.33 -7.68 2.80
CA SER A 71 -0.75 -7.98 3.75
C SER A 71 -1.15 -9.46 3.69
N ALA A 72 -1.36 -10.00 2.50
CA ALA A 72 -1.66 -11.42 2.29
C ALA A 72 -0.50 -12.31 2.76
N MET A 73 0.74 -11.89 2.53
CA MET A 73 1.93 -12.60 3.02
C MET A 73 1.96 -12.65 4.55
N LEU A 74 1.73 -11.52 5.23
CA LEU A 74 1.70 -11.45 6.70
C LEU A 74 0.58 -12.29 7.28
N VAL A 75 -0.63 -12.19 6.72
CA VAL A 75 -1.78 -13.00 7.14
C VAL A 75 -1.44 -14.49 7.07
N LYS A 76 -0.81 -14.93 5.97
CA LYS A 76 -0.35 -16.32 5.84
C LYS A 76 0.65 -16.71 6.92
N ASP A 77 1.60 -15.83 7.22
CA ASP A 77 2.65 -16.12 8.21
C ASP A 77 2.09 -16.14 9.63
N LEU A 78 1.01 -15.41 9.89
CA LEU A 78 0.22 -15.45 11.12
C LEU A 78 -0.68 -16.71 11.20
N GLN A 79 -0.49 -17.67 10.31
CA GLN A 79 -1.25 -18.93 10.22
C GLN A 79 -2.75 -18.70 9.96
N LEU A 80 -3.12 -17.56 9.40
CA LEU A 80 -4.45 -17.26 8.89
C LEU A 80 -4.52 -17.55 7.39
N ILE A 81 -5.74 -17.72 6.87
CA ILE A 81 -5.97 -17.91 5.43
C ILE A 81 -6.08 -16.54 4.77
N PRO A 82 -5.17 -16.16 3.84
CA PRO A 82 -5.31 -14.92 3.09
C PRO A 82 -6.59 -14.89 2.27
N LYS A 83 -7.26 -13.74 2.28
CA LYS A 83 -8.47 -13.46 1.51
C LYS A 83 -8.23 -12.25 0.60
N ASP A 84 -9.25 -11.44 0.36
CA ASP A 84 -9.13 -10.18 -0.36
C ASP A 84 -8.39 -9.10 0.45
N ASP A 85 -8.00 -8.01 -0.23
CA ASP A 85 -7.22 -6.93 0.38
C ASP A 85 -7.90 -6.28 1.59
N TYR A 86 -9.23 -6.08 1.56
CA TYR A 86 -9.94 -5.46 2.67
C TYR A 86 -9.94 -6.36 3.89
N THR A 87 -10.17 -7.66 3.69
CA THR A 87 -10.17 -8.64 4.77
C THR A 87 -8.76 -8.87 5.32
N ASN A 88 -7.73 -8.90 4.46
CA ASN A 88 -6.35 -9.03 4.92
C ASN A 88 -5.92 -7.85 5.79
N ILE A 89 -6.27 -6.61 5.40
CA ILE A 89 -6.01 -5.43 6.22
C ILE A 89 -6.76 -5.48 7.56
N GLU A 90 -7.99 -6.01 7.56
CA GLU A 90 -8.75 -6.21 8.81
C GLU A 90 -8.05 -7.18 9.75
N PHE A 91 -7.52 -8.30 9.25
CA PHE A 91 -6.74 -9.24 10.07
C PHE A 91 -5.49 -8.59 10.68
N LEU A 92 -4.76 -7.77 9.92
CA LEU A 92 -3.59 -7.06 10.47
C LEU A 92 -3.98 -6.08 11.59
N LYS A 93 -5.14 -5.43 11.46
CA LYS A 93 -5.69 -4.57 12.51
C LYS A 93 -6.08 -5.36 13.75
N GLU A 94 -6.81 -6.47 13.59
CA GLU A 94 -7.23 -7.35 14.70
C GLU A 94 -6.04 -7.94 15.46
N LYS A 95 -4.92 -8.17 14.77
CA LYS A 95 -3.65 -8.61 15.35
C LYS A 95 -2.80 -7.47 15.93
N ASN A 96 -3.32 -6.23 15.97
CA ASN A 96 -2.64 -5.04 16.45
C ASN A 96 -1.29 -4.75 15.74
N ILE A 97 -1.13 -5.21 14.50
CA ILE A 97 0.07 -4.95 13.69
C ILE A 97 0.02 -3.53 13.11
N ILE A 98 -1.18 -3.09 12.76
CA ILE A 98 -1.48 -1.73 12.29
C ILE A 98 -2.59 -1.13 13.14
N SER A 99 -2.61 0.21 13.25
CA SER A 99 -3.67 0.92 13.96
C SER A 99 -4.99 0.87 13.20
N HIS A 100 -6.09 1.18 13.91
CA HIS A 100 -7.40 1.29 13.28
C HIS A 100 -7.43 2.36 12.19
N ASP A 101 -6.82 3.52 12.45
CA ASP A 101 -6.78 4.63 11.50
C ASP A 101 -5.99 4.25 10.24
N LEU A 102 -4.83 3.62 10.42
CA LEU A 102 -4.01 3.17 9.30
C LEU A 102 -4.73 2.11 8.46
N ALA A 103 -5.42 1.17 9.10
CA ALA A 103 -6.24 0.17 8.41
C ALA A 103 -7.35 0.83 7.57
N LYS A 104 -8.02 1.86 8.10
CA LYS A 104 -9.04 2.62 7.37
C LYS A 104 -8.42 3.34 6.16
N ILE A 105 -7.29 4.02 6.35
CA ILE A 105 -6.61 4.76 5.29
C ILE A 105 -6.19 3.83 4.14
N ILE A 106 -5.65 2.65 4.42
CA ILE A 106 -5.27 1.69 3.37
C ILE A 106 -6.49 1.14 2.63
N LYS A 107 -7.61 0.92 3.32
CA LYS A 107 -8.87 0.53 2.66
C LYS A 107 -9.40 1.65 1.75
N ASP A 108 -9.33 2.90 2.19
CA ASP A 108 -9.71 4.06 1.37
C ASP A 108 -8.82 4.19 0.12
N ALA A 109 -7.51 3.95 0.29
CA ALA A 109 -6.56 3.92 -0.82
C ALA A 109 -6.90 2.81 -1.83
N ASN A 110 -7.23 1.59 -1.36
CA ASN A 110 -7.66 0.50 -2.23
C ASN A 110 -8.95 0.86 -2.98
N GLY A 111 -9.89 1.53 -2.32
CA GLY A 111 -11.10 2.07 -2.95
C GLY A 111 -10.76 3.06 -4.07
N LEU A 112 -9.82 3.97 -3.83
CA LEU A 112 -9.34 4.91 -4.85
C LEU A 112 -8.68 4.19 -6.02
N ARG A 113 -7.79 3.22 -5.76
CA ARG A 113 -7.13 2.42 -6.81
C ARG A 113 -8.12 1.70 -7.70
N ASN A 114 -9.17 1.11 -7.12
CA ASN A 114 -10.23 0.47 -7.90
C ASN A 114 -10.97 1.47 -8.78
N ARG A 115 -11.26 2.69 -8.28
CA ARG A 115 -11.87 3.75 -9.09
C ARG A 115 -10.97 4.18 -10.24
N VAL A 116 -9.68 4.41 -9.97
CA VAL A 116 -8.67 4.79 -10.99
C VAL A 116 -8.58 3.73 -12.10
N VAL A 117 -8.67 2.44 -11.76
CA VAL A 117 -8.65 1.34 -12.75
C VAL A 117 -9.94 1.29 -13.59
N HIS A 118 -11.11 1.46 -12.97
CA HIS A 118 -12.39 1.21 -13.64
C HIS A 118 -12.95 2.40 -14.44
N ASN A 119 -12.56 3.64 -14.13
CA ASN A 119 -13.28 4.82 -14.62
C ASN A 119 -12.51 5.71 -15.60
N TYR A 120 -11.68 5.20 -16.50
CA TYR A 120 -11.03 6.06 -17.51
C TYR A 120 -12.00 6.92 -18.37
N ASN A 121 -13.31 6.58 -18.42
CA ASN A 121 -14.33 7.36 -19.15
C ASN A 121 -15.16 8.33 -18.28
N GLY A 122 -14.85 8.49 -16.99
CA GLY A 122 -15.61 9.35 -16.07
C GLY A 122 -14.95 9.61 -14.72
N LEU A 123 -13.66 9.32 -14.59
CA LEU A 123 -12.88 9.67 -13.40
C LEU A 123 -12.78 11.19 -13.36
N ASP A 124 -13.12 11.77 -12.22
CA ASP A 124 -12.70 13.13 -11.95
C ASP A 124 -11.20 13.10 -11.60
N ASP A 125 -10.35 13.35 -12.62
CA ASP A 125 -8.89 13.38 -12.51
C ASP A 125 -8.41 14.30 -11.38
N GLN A 126 -9.17 15.35 -11.08
CA GLN A 126 -8.88 16.24 -9.96
C GLN A 126 -9.03 15.50 -8.63
N LEU A 127 -10.15 14.80 -8.43
CA LEU A 127 -10.38 14.04 -7.21
C LEU A 127 -9.41 12.86 -7.08
N ALA A 128 -9.08 12.20 -8.19
CA ALA A 128 -8.16 11.09 -8.19
C ALA A 128 -6.74 11.52 -7.82
N TYR A 129 -6.21 12.53 -8.52
CA TYR A 129 -4.87 13.04 -8.25
C TYR A 129 -4.76 13.63 -6.83
N LYS A 130 -5.76 14.40 -6.39
CA LYS A 130 -5.81 14.91 -5.01
C LYS A 130 -5.83 13.77 -3.99
N GLY A 131 -6.62 12.72 -4.23
CA GLY A 131 -6.66 11.53 -3.38
C GLY A 131 -5.29 10.86 -3.28
N ILE A 132 -4.60 10.65 -4.39
CA ILE A 132 -3.25 10.07 -4.44
C ILE A 132 -2.27 10.91 -3.61
N LEU A 133 -2.26 12.23 -3.80
CA LEU A 133 -1.38 13.13 -3.05
C LEU A 133 -1.62 13.09 -1.54
N ASN A 134 -2.89 12.97 -1.13
CA ASN A 134 -3.25 12.92 0.28
C ASN A 134 -2.92 11.59 0.94
N LEU A 135 -2.93 10.48 0.19
CA LEU A 135 -2.80 9.13 0.75
C LEU A 135 -1.38 8.57 0.67
N LYS A 136 -0.54 9.07 -0.24
CA LYS A 136 0.78 8.48 -0.52
C LYS A 136 1.68 8.38 0.73
N GLU A 137 1.68 9.38 1.60
CA GLU A 137 2.53 9.36 2.80
C GLU A 137 2.03 8.34 3.83
N GLU A 138 0.73 8.16 3.97
CA GLU A 138 0.15 7.14 4.86
C GLU A 138 0.36 5.72 4.32
N ILE A 139 0.37 5.56 3.00
CA ILE A 139 0.76 4.28 2.36
C ILE A 139 2.23 3.96 2.66
N ASN A 140 3.12 4.96 2.62
CA ASN A 140 4.51 4.77 3.03
C ASN A 140 4.63 4.47 4.53
N ASN A 141 3.84 5.14 5.38
CA ASN A 141 3.76 4.86 6.82
C ASN A 141 3.38 3.40 7.08
N PHE A 142 2.43 2.83 6.33
CA PHE A 142 2.11 1.41 6.41
C PHE A 142 3.34 0.51 6.20
N ILE A 143 4.14 0.76 5.16
CA ILE A 143 5.36 -0.01 4.92
C ILE A 143 6.38 0.14 6.05
N VAL A 144 6.52 1.34 6.61
CA VAL A 144 7.39 1.57 7.77
C VAL A 144 6.94 0.75 8.98
N VAL A 145 5.64 0.76 9.29
CA VAL A 145 5.05 -0.04 10.38
C VAL A 145 5.30 -1.53 10.17
N ILE A 146 5.09 -2.05 8.96
CA ILE A 146 5.35 -3.47 8.66
C ILE A 146 6.83 -3.82 8.79
N LYS A 147 7.74 -2.98 8.25
CA LYS A 147 9.20 -3.17 8.37
C LYS A 147 9.61 -3.23 9.86
N GLN A 148 9.06 -2.35 10.69
CA GLN A 148 9.32 -2.33 12.14
C GLN A 148 8.76 -3.56 12.84
N TRP A 149 7.53 -3.97 12.51
CA TRP A 149 6.91 -5.15 13.09
C TRP A 149 7.71 -6.41 12.77
N LEU A 150 8.13 -6.60 11.52
CA LEU A 150 8.97 -7.73 11.11
C LEU A 150 10.31 -7.74 11.86
N LYS A 151 10.95 -6.57 12.02
CA LYS A 151 12.22 -6.46 12.76
C LYS A 151 12.09 -6.85 14.24
N ASN A 152 10.95 -6.58 14.86
CA ASN A 152 10.73 -6.84 16.29
C ASN A 152 10.23 -8.27 16.57
N ASN A 153 9.73 -8.96 15.55
CA ASN A 153 9.06 -10.25 15.68
C ASN A 153 9.72 -11.37 14.87
N CYS A 154 10.84 -11.14 14.17
CA CYS A 154 11.59 -12.14 13.40
C CYS A 154 13.06 -12.16 13.80
#